data_AF-A0A6T7JLF3-F1
#
_entry.id   AF-A0A6T7JLF3-F1
#
_cell.length_a   1.000
_cell.length_b   1.000
_cell.length_c   1.000
_cell.angle_alpha   90.00
_cell.angle_beta   90.00
_cell.angle_gamma   90.00
#
_symmetry.space_group_name_H-M   'P 1'
#
loop_
_entity.id
_entity.type
_entity.pdbx_description
1 polymer ?
#
loop_
_entity_poly.entity_id
_entity_poly.type
_entity_poly.pdbx_seq_one_letter_code
_entity_poly.pdbx_strand_id
1 'polypeptide(L)'
;MSRNVGYVPPVMHHPGSSFAVNASMSMADAELKHLNHHLKRKAGLESEEEAMARKHKQEQKERNTTLAYSAIAALTVVTSIGAMFVEASAIAYIAFIIPLFTAPLAVQQRRKLNKLPTLQEEHNLLRLDVVRLMEQNDVLQRHNDEIEQQISKLQHVECELNDIVHQQGRDTESFTKLVKEQKEINAKIKNLLEAELFQDLFECILSSDRNEDFTVSKREFEMLLLRMHNHPGFTFDDATVRAKFAACHSKSVISVMDICRGAILPTTEP
;
A
#
# COMPACT_ATOMS: atom_id res chain seq x y z
N MET A 1 61.11 50.84 -15.74
CA MET A 1 59.93 49.97 -15.92
C MET A 1 59.08 50.08 -14.66
N SER A 2 58.04 50.91 -14.68
CA SER A 2 57.10 51.07 -13.56
C SER A 2 55.81 50.31 -13.85
N ARG A 3 55.35 49.48 -12.92
CA ARG A 3 53.98 48.95 -12.94
C ARG A 3 53.29 49.22 -11.59
N ASN A 4 52.37 50.17 -11.72
CA ASN A 4 51.18 50.50 -10.97
C ASN A 4 50.65 49.40 -10.02
N VAL A 5 50.62 49.69 -8.72
CA VAL A 5 49.92 48.90 -7.70
C VAL A 5 48.56 49.57 -7.48
N GLY A 6 47.49 48.91 -7.91
CA GLY A 6 46.11 49.38 -7.76
C GLY A 6 45.62 49.23 -6.32
N TYR A 7 45.15 50.33 -5.74
CA TYR A 7 44.52 50.38 -4.43
C TYR A 7 43.03 50.01 -4.56
N VAL A 8 42.58 48.98 -3.84
CA VAL A 8 41.16 48.58 -3.76
C VAL A 8 40.62 49.03 -2.41
N PRO A 9 39.57 49.88 -2.35
CA PRO A 9 39.02 50.35 -1.09
C PRO A 9 38.16 49.28 -0.38
N PRO A 10 38.08 49.31 0.97
CA PRO A 10 37.32 48.34 1.74
C PRO A 10 35.82 48.64 1.70
N VAL A 11 35.02 47.60 1.44
CA VAL A 11 33.55 47.66 1.46
C VAL A 11 33.07 47.60 2.92
N MET A 12 32.46 48.68 3.40
CA MET A 12 31.78 48.70 4.70
C MET A 12 30.41 48.00 4.60
N HIS A 13 30.26 46.87 5.30
CA HIS A 13 28.96 46.22 5.51
C HIS A 13 28.19 46.97 6.61
N HIS A 14 27.04 47.55 6.25
CA HIS A 14 26.05 48.05 7.21
C HIS A 14 25.21 46.87 7.76
N PRO A 15 25.18 46.61 9.08
CA PRO A 15 24.46 45.49 9.68
C PRO A 15 22.94 45.72 9.89
N GLY A 16 22.35 46.74 9.26
CA GLY A 16 20.97 47.19 9.55
C GLY A 16 19.87 46.73 8.58
N SER A 17 20.19 46.20 7.39
CA SER A 17 19.20 45.96 6.33
C SER A 17 18.63 44.54 6.29
N SER A 18 19.24 43.55 6.94
CA SER A 18 18.77 42.15 6.87
C SER A 18 17.55 41.86 7.76
N PHE A 19 17.30 42.65 8.80
CA PHE A 19 16.19 42.39 9.73
C PHE A 19 14.83 42.85 9.17
N ALA A 20 14.80 43.99 8.46
CA ALA A 20 13.58 44.47 7.83
C ALA A 20 13.14 43.59 6.65
N VAL A 21 14.11 43.07 5.88
CA VAL A 21 13.84 42.16 4.75
C VAL A 21 13.24 40.84 5.24
N ASN A 22 13.80 40.25 6.30
CA ASN A 22 13.29 38.99 6.85
C ASN A 22 11.87 39.11 7.45
N ALA A 23 11.54 40.25 8.08
CA ALA A 23 10.19 40.49 8.60
C ALA A 23 9.15 40.69 7.48
N SER A 24 9.50 41.45 6.43
CA SER A 24 8.60 41.64 5.27
C SER A 24 8.35 40.36 4.47
N MET A 25 9.35 39.49 4.38
CA MET A 25 9.23 38.21 3.66
C MET A 25 8.36 37.20 4.43
N SER A 26 8.39 37.25 5.77
CA SER A 26 7.53 36.42 6.62
C SER A 26 6.04 36.81 6.58
N MET A 27 5.72 38.11 6.48
CA MET A 27 4.32 38.53 6.31
C MET A 27 3.78 38.22 4.91
N ALA A 28 4.59 38.40 3.86
CA ALA A 28 4.18 38.04 2.50
C ALA A 28 3.90 36.54 2.36
N ASP A 29 4.69 35.68 3.00
CA ASP A 29 4.49 34.24 2.98
C ASP A 29 3.24 33.79 3.78
N ALA A 30 2.93 34.51 4.87
CA ALA A 30 1.71 34.28 5.65
C ALA A 30 0.45 34.67 4.86
N GLU A 31 0.46 35.80 4.13
CA GLU A 31 -0.66 36.20 3.28
C GLU A 31 -0.85 35.25 2.09
N LEU A 32 0.24 34.77 1.48
CA LEU A 32 0.19 33.79 0.39
C LEU A 32 -0.42 32.45 0.83
N LYS A 33 -0.06 31.96 2.02
CA LYS A 33 -0.67 30.75 2.60
C LYS A 33 -2.15 30.94 2.88
N HIS A 34 -2.54 32.08 3.44
CA HIS A 34 -3.94 32.37 3.73
C HIS A 34 -4.78 32.46 2.43
N LEU A 35 -4.24 33.09 1.39
CA LEU A 35 -4.91 33.23 0.09
C LEU A 35 -5.05 31.87 -0.62
N ASN A 36 -4.02 31.04 -0.61
CA ASN A 36 -4.05 29.70 -1.21
C ASN A 36 -5.09 28.80 -0.52
N HIS A 37 -5.16 28.86 0.81
CA HIS A 37 -6.17 28.12 1.56
C HIS A 37 -7.61 28.59 1.24
N HIS A 38 -7.81 29.89 1.05
CA HIS A 38 -9.10 30.44 0.63
C HIS A 38 -9.50 30.01 -0.79
N LEU A 39 -8.55 29.99 -1.72
CA LEU A 39 -8.76 29.53 -3.10
C LEU A 39 -9.08 28.02 -3.14
N LYS A 40 -8.38 27.21 -2.35
CA LYS A 40 -8.63 25.77 -2.26
C LYS A 40 -10.03 25.46 -1.68
N ARG A 41 -10.48 26.23 -0.68
CA ARG A 41 -11.86 26.11 -0.16
C ARG A 41 -12.90 26.52 -1.19
N LYS A 42 -12.70 27.61 -1.94
CA LYS A 42 -13.62 28.03 -3.00
C LYS A 42 -13.70 27.00 -4.13
N ALA A 43 -12.56 26.50 -4.60
CA ALA A 43 -12.53 25.46 -5.63
C ALA A 43 -13.21 24.16 -5.19
N GLY A 44 -13.09 23.78 -3.91
CA GLY A 44 -13.79 22.63 -3.33
C GLY A 44 -15.32 22.83 -3.29
N LEU A 45 -15.77 24.01 -2.86
CA LEU A 45 -17.20 24.34 -2.77
C LEU A 45 -17.87 24.42 -4.15
N GLU A 46 -17.20 25.04 -5.14
CA GLU A 46 -17.70 25.10 -6.53
C GLU A 46 -17.78 23.69 -7.15
N SER A 47 -16.81 22.81 -6.84
CA SER A 47 -16.83 21.42 -7.30
C SER A 47 -17.98 20.60 -6.69
N GLU A 48 -18.36 20.85 -5.43
CA GLU A 48 -19.48 20.15 -4.79
C GLU A 48 -20.83 20.63 -5.31
N GLU A 49 -20.99 21.94 -5.52
CA GLU A 49 -22.23 22.54 -6.03
C GLU A 49 -22.50 22.08 -7.47
N GLU A 50 -21.48 22.04 -8.33
CA GLU A 50 -21.60 21.48 -9.67
C GLU A 50 -21.92 19.98 -9.65
N ALA A 51 -21.32 19.21 -8.74
CA ALA A 51 -21.59 17.77 -8.62
C ALA A 51 -23.04 17.50 -8.19
N MET A 52 -23.58 18.28 -7.26
CA MET A 52 -24.99 18.16 -6.82
C MET A 52 -25.97 18.58 -7.92
N ALA A 53 -25.68 19.65 -8.66
CA ALA A 53 -26.50 20.08 -9.80
C ALA A 53 -26.54 19.03 -10.92
N ARG A 54 -25.42 18.34 -11.18
CA ARG A 54 -25.34 17.24 -12.15
C ARG A 54 -26.16 16.03 -11.69
N LYS A 55 -26.10 15.66 -10.40
CA LYS A 55 -26.92 14.57 -9.84
C LYS A 55 -28.42 14.84 -9.98
N HIS A 56 -28.89 16.04 -9.61
CA HIS A 56 -30.32 16.39 -9.75
C HIS A 56 -30.78 16.38 -11.22
N LYS A 57 -29.99 16.91 -12.16
CA LYS A 57 -30.32 16.83 -13.59
C LYS A 57 -30.34 15.40 -14.12
N GLN A 58 -29.50 14.52 -13.58
CA GLN A 58 -29.45 13.12 -13.96
C GLN A 58 -30.65 12.34 -13.43
N GLU A 59 -31.01 12.51 -12.16
CA GLU A 59 -32.23 11.92 -11.59
C GLU A 59 -33.49 12.38 -12.31
N GLN A 60 -33.56 13.66 -12.70
CA GLN A 60 -34.70 14.19 -13.43
C GLN A 60 -34.80 13.61 -14.84
N LYS A 61 -33.66 13.38 -15.52
CA LYS A 61 -33.62 12.67 -16.82
C LYS A 61 -34.06 11.21 -16.68
N GLU A 62 -33.63 10.51 -15.64
CA GLU A 62 -34.00 9.10 -15.41
C GLU A 62 -35.49 8.92 -15.11
N ARG A 63 -36.10 9.84 -14.35
CA ARG A 63 -37.55 9.85 -14.12
C ARG A 63 -38.32 10.08 -15.42
N ASN A 64 -37.91 11.05 -16.23
CA ASN A 64 -38.59 11.36 -17.49
C ASN A 64 -38.45 10.22 -18.52
N THR A 65 -37.29 9.58 -18.63
CA THR A 65 -37.12 8.42 -19.53
C THR A 65 -37.95 7.23 -19.06
N THR A 66 -37.99 6.97 -17.75
CA THR A 66 -38.81 5.88 -17.18
C THR A 66 -40.30 6.11 -17.42
N LEU A 67 -40.78 7.35 -17.24
CA LEU A 67 -42.16 7.72 -17.56
C LEU A 67 -42.46 7.53 -19.05
N ALA A 68 -41.58 7.97 -19.94
CA ALA A 68 -41.75 7.79 -21.38
C ALA A 68 -41.84 6.30 -21.79
N TYR A 69 -40.95 5.44 -21.28
CA TYR A 69 -41.01 4.00 -21.55
C TYR A 69 -42.28 3.36 -21.01
N SER A 70 -42.76 3.77 -19.83
CA SER A 70 -44.00 3.27 -19.26
C SER A 70 -45.23 3.66 -20.09
N ALA A 71 -45.25 4.87 -20.66
CA ALA A 71 -46.32 5.36 -21.51
C ALA A 71 -46.37 4.60 -22.85
N ILE A 72 -45.20 4.37 -23.46
CA ILE A 72 -45.09 3.56 -24.70
C ILE A 72 -45.56 2.14 -24.43
N ALA A 73 -45.14 1.52 -23.31
CA ALA A 73 -45.57 0.17 -22.95
C ALA A 73 -47.09 0.10 -22.76
N ALA A 74 -47.70 1.04 -22.03
CA ALA A 74 -49.15 1.08 -21.85
C ALA A 74 -49.89 1.22 -23.20
N LEU A 75 -49.39 2.08 -24.09
CA LEU A 75 -49.99 2.29 -25.41
C LEU A 75 -49.93 1.02 -26.27
N THR A 76 -48.82 0.27 -26.22
CA THR A 76 -48.69 -1.01 -26.95
C THR A 76 -49.69 -2.05 -26.43
N VAL A 77 -49.91 -2.14 -25.12
CA VAL A 77 -50.88 -3.10 -24.55
C VAL A 77 -52.31 -2.76 -24.99
N VAL A 78 -52.70 -1.48 -24.92
CA VAL A 78 -54.04 -1.02 -25.36
C VAL A 78 -54.25 -1.30 -26.85
N THR A 79 -53.22 -1.03 -27.67
CA THR A 79 -53.27 -1.28 -29.13
C THR A 79 -53.43 -2.77 -29.44
N SER A 80 -52.69 -3.64 -28.74
CA SER A 80 -52.78 -5.09 -28.91
C SER A 80 -54.15 -5.65 -28.50
N ILE A 81 -54.77 -5.13 -27.44
CA ILE A 81 -56.13 -5.53 -27.03
C ILE A 81 -57.13 -5.12 -28.12
N GLY A 82 -57.01 -3.91 -28.66
CA GLY A 82 -57.87 -3.44 -29.77
C GLY A 82 -57.76 -4.33 -31.01
N ALA A 83 -56.53 -4.73 -31.37
CA ALA A 83 -56.29 -5.62 -32.51
C ALA A 83 -56.95 -7.00 -32.34
N MET A 84 -56.98 -7.55 -31.11
CA MET A 84 -57.65 -8.84 -30.82
C MET A 84 -59.17 -8.81 -31.07
N PHE A 85 -59.82 -7.66 -30.89
CA PHE A 85 -61.25 -7.52 -31.17
C PHE A 85 -61.57 -7.44 -32.67
N VAL A 86 -60.61 -6.96 -33.48
CA VAL A 86 -60.81 -6.75 -34.92
C VAL A 86 -60.45 -8.00 -35.72
N GLU A 87 -59.38 -8.70 -35.36
CA GLU A 87 -58.92 -9.91 -36.03
C GLU A 87 -58.81 -11.09 -35.05
N ALA A 88 -59.83 -11.94 -35.03
CA ALA A 88 -59.87 -13.16 -34.22
C ALA A 88 -58.98 -14.28 -34.80
N SER A 89 -57.72 -13.97 -35.10
CA SER A 89 -56.74 -14.93 -35.61
C SER A 89 -56.01 -15.65 -34.47
N ALA A 90 -55.78 -16.96 -34.63
CA ALA A 90 -55.05 -17.76 -33.63
C ALA A 90 -53.61 -17.25 -33.37
N ILE A 91 -53.02 -16.56 -34.36
CA ILE A 91 -51.66 -16.01 -34.29
C ILE A 91 -51.57 -14.84 -33.30
N ALA A 92 -52.61 -14.00 -33.21
CA ALA A 92 -52.66 -12.86 -32.29
C ALA A 92 -52.62 -13.28 -30.81
N TYR A 93 -53.24 -14.41 -30.47
CA TYR A 93 -53.21 -14.97 -29.11
C TYR A 93 -51.80 -15.42 -28.70
N ILE A 94 -51.06 -16.07 -29.60
CA ILE A 94 -49.71 -16.54 -29.33
C ILE A 94 -48.75 -15.35 -29.12
N ALA A 95 -48.89 -14.30 -29.93
CA ALA A 95 -48.07 -13.09 -29.83
C ALA A 95 -48.26 -12.33 -28.50
N PHE A 96 -49.42 -12.43 -27.85
CA PHE A 96 -49.69 -11.79 -26.56
C PHE A 96 -49.06 -12.54 -25.38
N ILE A 97 -48.98 -13.86 -25.46
CA ILE A 97 -48.48 -14.71 -24.37
C ILE A 97 -46.97 -14.49 -24.15
N ILE A 98 -46.19 -14.34 -25.22
CA ILE A 98 -44.71 -14.24 -25.14
C ILE A 98 -44.24 -12.99 -24.35
N PRO A 99 -44.75 -11.77 -24.59
CA PRO A 99 -44.44 -10.58 -23.79
C PRO A 99 -44.86 -10.71 -22.32
N LEU A 100 -46.00 -11.37 -22.06
CA LEU A 100 -46.53 -11.53 -20.70
C LEU A 100 -45.57 -12.33 -19.81
N PHE A 101 -44.86 -13.32 -20.37
CA PHE A 101 -43.85 -14.10 -19.66
C PHE A 101 -42.47 -13.42 -19.62
N THR A 102 -42.08 -12.71 -20.69
CA THR A 102 -40.75 -12.08 -20.75
C THR A 102 -40.65 -10.79 -19.92
N ALA A 103 -41.75 -10.05 -19.74
CA ALA A 103 -41.79 -8.83 -18.92
C ALA A 103 -41.39 -9.04 -17.44
N PRO A 104 -41.97 -9.98 -16.68
CA PRO A 104 -41.57 -10.22 -15.29
C PRO A 104 -40.13 -10.75 -15.19
N LEU A 105 -39.67 -11.56 -16.14
CA LEU A 105 -38.28 -12.03 -16.20
C LEU A 105 -37.30 -10.88 -16.42
N ALA A 106 -37.60 -9.95 -17.34
CA ALA A 106 -36.77 -8.78 -17.59
C ALA A 106 -36.72 -7.86 -16.36
N VAL A 107 -37.84 -7.67 -15.65
CA VAL A 107 -37.87 -6.90 -14.39
C VAL A 107 -37.02 -7.57 -13.30
N GLN A 108 -37.09 -8.91 -13.20
CA GLN A 108 -36.28 -9.64 -12.23
C GLN A 108 -34.79 -9.57 -12.54
N GLN A 109 -34.40 -9.68 -13.81
CA GLN A 109 -33.02 -9.49 -14.27
C GLN A 109 -32.52 -8.07 -13.96
N ARG A 110 -33.34 -7.05 -14.24
CA ARG A 110 -33.00 -5.66 -13.94
C ARG A 110 -32.82 -5.39 -12.45
N ARG A 111 -33.65 -6.01 -11.59
CA ARG A 111 -33.47 -5.93 -10.13
C ARG A 111 -32.17 -6.57 -9.65
N LYS A 112 -31.72 -7.66 -10.29
CA LYS A 112 -30.42 -8.28 -9.98
C LYS A 112 -29.27 -7.39 -10.42
N LEU A 113 -29.36 -6.80 -11.61
CA LEU A 113 -28.36 -5.85 -12.13
C LEU A 113 -28.24 -4.58 -11.28
N ASN A 114 -29.37 -4.03 -10.81
CA ASN A 114 -29.37 -2.85 -9.92
C ASN A 114 -28.83 -3.15 -8.51
N LYS A 115 -28.75 -4.42 -8.10
CA LYS A 115 -28.20 -4.83 -6.79
C LYS A 115 -26.69 -5.07 -6.83
N LEU A 116 -26.09 -5.15 -8.02
CA LEU A 116 -24.64 -5.17 -8.11
C LEU A 116 -24.15 -3.75 -7.77
N PRO A 117 -23.21 -3.59 -6.81
CA PRO A 117 -22.61 -2.30 -6.55
C PRO A 117 -22.16 -1.74 -7.88
N THR A 118 -22.64 -0.54 -8.20
CA THR A 118 -22.46 0.05 -9.51
C THR A 118 -20.99 0.00 -9.88
N LEU A 119 -20.67 -0.33 -11.13
CA LEU A 119 -19.29 -0.31 -11.68
C LEU A 119 -18.47 0.92 -11.26
N GLN A 120 -19.13 2.02 -10.89
CA GLN A 120 -18.52 3.23 -10.35
C GLN A 120 -17.85 3.02 -8.98
N GLU A 121 -18.41 2.20 -8.09
CA GLU A 121 -17.84 1.91 -6.77
C GLU A 121 -16.61 1.02 -6.92
N GLU A 122 -16.70 -0.03 -7.72
CA GLU A 122 -15.54 -0.86 -8.11
C GLU A 122 -14.46 -0.02 -8.81
N HIS A 123 -14.84 0.89 -9.69
CA HIS A 123 -13.89 1.80 -10.35
C HIS A 123 -13.27 2.80 -9.36
N ASN A 124 -14.00 3.19 -8.30
CA ASN A 124 -13.45 4.06 -7.26
C ASN A 124 -12.46 3.30 -6.37
N LEU A 125 -12.77 2.04 -6.03
CA LEU A 125 -11.83 1.14 -5.34
C LEU A 125 -10.56 0.94 -6.17
N LEU A 126 -10.72 0.67 -7.48
CA LEU A 126 -9.59 0.53 -8.39
C LEU A 126 -8.72 1.80 -8.43
N ARG A 127 -9.33 3.00 -8.40
CA ARG A 127 -8.59 4.26 -8.32
C ARG A 127 -7.80 4.38 -7.01
N LEU A 128 -8.38 3.98 -5.89
CA LEU A 128 -7.68 3.99 -4.60
C LEU A 128 -6.51 3.01 -4.60
N ASP A 129 -6.69 1.83 -5.20
CA ASP A 129 -5.61 0.84 -5.32
C ASP A 129 -4.47 1.33 -6.22
N VAL A 130 -4.78 2.01 -7.32
CA VAL A 130 -3.76 2.65 -8.17
C VAL A 130 -2.98 3.71 -7.38
N VAL A 131 -3.66 4.54 -6.59
CA VAL A 131 -2.99 5.56 -5.74
C VAL A 131 -2.07 4.89 -4.71
N ARG A 132 -2.54 3.81 -4.06
CA ARG A 132 -1.71 3.04 -3.11
C ARG A 132 -0.50 2.42 -3.79
N LEU A 133 -0.66 1.83 -4.97
CA LEU A 133 0.43 1.24 -5.72
C LEU A 133 1.45 2.29 -6.18
N MET A 134 1.01 3.49 -6.56
CA MET A 134 1.90 4.61 -6.87
C MET A 134 2.72 5.05 -5.66
N GLU A 135 2.09 5.14 -4.49
CA GLU A 135 2.77 5.47 -3.23
C GLU A 135 3.82 4.41 -2.87
N GLN A 136 3.48 3.12 -3.01
CA GLN A 136 4.43 2.03 -2.79
C GLN A 136 5.60 2.07 -3.78
N ASN A 137 5.34 2.40 -5.04
CA ASN A 137 6.39 2.53 -6.06
C ASN A 137 7.33 3.70 -5.75
N ASP A 138 6.80 4.83 -5.30
CA ASP A 138 7.59 5.99 -4.88
C ASP A 138 8.49 5.66 -3.67
N VAL A 139 7.98 4.91 -2.69
CA VAL A 139 8.79 4.40 -1.57
C VAL A 139 9.91 3.48 -2.06
N LEU A 140 9.60 2.56 -2.98
CA LEU A 140 10.58 1.63 -3.53
C LEU A 140 11.66 2.37 -4.35
N GLN A 141 11.28 3.41 -5.09
CA GLN A 141 12.21 4.25 -5.82
C GLN A 141 13.16 4.99 -4.88
N ARG A 142 12.66 5.54 -3.77
CA ARG A 142 13.52 6.16 -2.74
C ARG A 142 14.51 5.16 -2.13
N HIS A 143 14.10 3.93 -1.90
CA HIS A 143 15.02 2.90 -1.42
C HIS A 143 16.10 2.55 -2.45
N ASN A 144 15.76 2.51 -3.74
CA ASN A 144 16.78 2.36 -4.79
C ASN A 144 17.76 3.55 -4.80
N ASP A 145 17.28 4.78 -4.67
CA ASP A 145 18.14 5.97 -4.60
C ASP A 145 19.06 5.93 -3.36
N GLU A 146 18.55 5.47 -2.21
CA GLU A 146 19.33 5.27 -0.99
C GLU A 146 20.43 4.22 -1.19
N ILE A 147 20.10 3.09 -1.82
CA ILE A 147 21.06 2.03 -2.13
C ILE A 147 22.13 2.54 -3.11
N GLU A 148 21.75 3.30 -4.14
CA GLU A 148 22.70 3.90 -5.08
C GLU A 148 23.65 4.89 -4.38
N GLN A 149 23.14 5.66 -3.42
CA GLN A 149 23.97 6.52 -2.59
C GLN A 149 24.94 5.71 -1.71
N GLN A 150 24.51 4.58 -1.16
CA GLN A 150 25.38 3.67 -0.39
C GLN A 150 26.45 3.03 -1.27
N ILE A 151 26.12 2.60 -2.49
CA ILE A 151 27.08 2.10 -3.48
C ILE A 151 28.11 3.19 -3.80
N SER A 152 27.66 4.43 -4.03
CA SER A 152 28.57 5.55 -4.29
C SER A 152 29.53 5.83 -3.13
N LYS A 153 29.05 5.71 -1.88
CA LYS A 153 29.90 5.82 -0.69
C LYS A 153 30.90 4.66 -0.60
N LEU A 154 30.47 3.44 -0.88
CA LEU A 154 31.35 2.26 -0.90
C LEU A 154 32.43 2.38 -1.98
N GLN A 155 32.07 2.86 -3.18
CA GLN A 155 33.01 3.09 -4.27
C GLN A 155 34.04 4.17 -3.91
N HIS A 156 33.61 5.23 -3.21
CA HIS A 156 34.53 6.24 -2.71
C HIS A 156 35.51 5.68 -1.68
N VAL A 157 35.01 4.88 -0.73
CA VAL A 157 35.85 4.18 0.25
C VAL A 157 36.80 3.20 -0.44
N GLU A 158 36.38 2.48 -1.48
CA GLU A 158 37.24 1.58 -2.25
C GLU A 158 38.36 2.34 -2.95
N CYS A 159 38.08 3.51 -3.55
CA CYS A 159 39.11 4.37 -4.12
C CYS A 159 40.09 4.87 -3.06
N GLU A 160 39.61 5.33 -1.90
CA GLU A 160 40.49 5.74 -0.80
C GLU A 160 41.34 4.57 -0.28
N LEU A 161 40.76 3.37 -0.15
CA LEU A 161 41.47 2.17 0.28
C LEU A 161 42.54 1.78 -0.74
N ASN A 162 42.22 1.86 -2.04
CA ASN A 162 43.17 1.57 -3.12
C ASN A 162 44.33 2.57 -3.15
N ASP A 163 44.05 3.86 -2.93
CA ASP A 163 45.07 4.91 -2.81
C ASP A 163 45.95 4.69 -1.57
N ILE A 164 45.37 4.26 -0.44
CA ILE A 164 46.12 3.88 0.77
C ILE A 164 46.97 2.64 0.51
N VAL A 165 46.45 1.61 -0.16
CA VAL A 165 47.20 0.39 -0.50
C VAL A 165 48.36 0.71 -1.46
N HIS A 166 48.17 1.60 -2.42
CA HIS A 166 49.23 2.09 -3.30
C HIS A 166 50.28 2.94 -2.55
N GLN A 167 49.88 3.72 -1.54
CA GLN A 167 50.81 4.48 -0.69
C GLN A 167 51.51 3.61 0.37
N GLN A 168 50.85 2.55 0.85
CA GLN A 168 51.27 1.70 1.95
C GLN A 168 51.54 0.27 1.49
N GLY A 169 52.38 0.09 0.45
CA GLY A 169 52.84 -1.23 -0.03
C GLY A 169 53.65 -2.07 0.98
N ARG A 170 53.34 -2.03 2.29
CA ARG A 170 54.08 -2.71 3.36
C ARG A 170 53.31 -3.16 4.61
N ASP A 171 51.99 -2.97 4.73
CA ASP A 171 51.32 -3.25 6.02
C ASP A 171 50.28 -4.38 5.95
N THR A 172 50.77 -5.62 5.81
CA THR A 172 49.97 -6.85 5.96
C THR A 172 49.33 -6.99 7.34
N GLU A 173 49.83 -6.25 8.33
CA GLU A 173 49.30 -6.20 9.69
C GLU A 173 47.97 -5.43 9.77
N SER A 174 47.85 -4.31 9.06
CA SER A 174 46.58 -3.55 8.99
C SER A 174 45.48 -4.32 8.25
N PHE A 175 45.81 -5.03 7.16
CA PHE A 175 44.84 -5.88 6.46
C PHE A 175 44.34 -7.05 7.33
N THR A 176 45.24 -7.72 8.07
CA THR A 176 44.84 -8.80 8.98
C THR A 176 44.01 -8.30 10.16
N LYS A 177 44.24 -7.06 10.61
CA LYS A 177 43.39 -6.40 11.61
C LYS A 177 42.00 -6.11 11.08
N LEU A 178 41.85 -5.55 9.87
CA LEU A 178 40.54 -5.31 9.24
C LEU A 178 39.74 -6.62 9.05
N VAL A 179 40.39 -7.71 8.61
CA VAL A 179 39.70 -9.01 8.46
C VAL A 179 39.23 -9.57 9.82
N LYS A 180 39.99 -9.34 10.90
CA LYS A 180 39.56 -9.72 12.26
C LYS A 180 38.38 -8.87 12.73
N GLU A 181 38.43 -7.55 12.53
CA GLU A 181 37.32 -6.65 12.85
C GLU A 181 36.06 -7.01 12.06
N GLN A 182 36.18 -7.33 10.78
CA GLN A 182 35.05 -7.80 9.96
C GLN A 182 34.46 -9.12 10.48
N LYS A 183 35.31 -10.06 10.93
CA LYS A 183 34.82 -11.32 11.55
C LYS A 183 34.07 -11.04 12.85
N GLU A 184 34.55 -10.11 13.68
CA GLU A 184 33.85 -9.72 14.90
C GLU A 184 32.53 -9.01 14.62
N ILE A 185 32.48 -8.13 13.61
CA ILE A 185 31.25 -7.48 13.16
C ILE A 185 30.26 -8.53 12.65
N ASN A 186 30.71 -9.46 11.80
CA ASN A 186 29.86 -10.54 11.32
C ASN A 186 29.33 -11.43 12.46
N ALA A 187 30.12 -11.67 13.50
CA ALA A 187 29.66 -12.39 14.69
C ALA A 187 28.58 -11.60 15.46
N LYS A 188 28.74 -10.28 15.59
CA LYS A 188 27.73 -9.41 16.21
C LYS A 188 26.44 -9.36 15.40
N ILE A 189 26.52 -9.27 14.08
CA ILE A 189 25.35 -9.29 13.18
C ILE A 189 24.60 -10.62 13.31
N LYS A 190 25.32 -11.76 13.35
CA LYS A 190 24.69 -13.07 13.59
C LYS A 190 23.96 -13.12 14.93
N ASN A 191 24.56 -12.64 16.01
CA ASN A 191 23.92 -12.60 17.32
C ASN A 191 22.68 -11.70 17.34
N LEU A 192 22.72 -10.57 16.63
CA LEU A 192 21.56 -9.67 16.50
C LEU A 192 20.44 -10.33 15.70
N LEU A 193 20.76 -10.99 14.60
CA LEU A 193 19.80 -11.70 13.76
C LEU A 193 19.20 -12.90 14.49
N GLU A 194 19.99 -13.64 15.29
CA GLU A 194 19.47 -14.68 16.17
C GLU A 194 18.54 -14.12 17.25
N ALA A 195 18.83 -12.95 17.81
CA ALA A 195 17.98 -12.30 18.79
C ALA A 195 16.67 -11.78 18.18
N GLU A 196 16.72 -11.23 16.96
CA GLU A 196 15.56 -10.78 16.20
C GLU A 196 14.64 -11.96 15.84
N LEU A 197 15.20 -13.04 15.25
CA LEU A 197 14.45 -14.26 14.99
C LEU A 197 13.83 -14.86 16.25
N PHE A 198 14.53 -14.76 17.39
CA PHE A 198 14.01 -15.23 18.66
C PHE A 198 12.83 -14.38 19.16
N GLN A 199 12.92 -13.06 19.00
CA GLN A 199 11.83 -12.14 19.33
C GLN A 199 10.60 -12.39 18.45
N ASP A 200 10.79 -12.54 17.14
CA ASP A 200 9.72 -12.81 16.19
C ASP A 200 9.04 -14.16 16.46
N LEU A 201 9.83 -15.18 16.78
CA LEU A 201 9.30 -16.47 17.20
C LEU A 201 8.48 -16.34 18.48
N PHE A 202 8.98 -15.59 19.46
CA PHE A 202 8.30 -15.39 20.73
C PHE A 202 6.97 -14.65 20.53
N GLU A 203 6.93 -13.63 19.68
CA GLU A 203 5.71 -12.91 19.30
C GLU A 203 4.73 -13.82 18.54
N CYS A 204 5.22 -14.67 17.64
CA CYS A 204 4.39 -15.66 16.95
C CYS A 204 3.74 -16.66 17.92
N ILE A 205 4.48 -17.12 18.93
CA ILE A 205 3.95 -18.04 19.94
C ILE A 205 2.92 -17.34 20.82
N LEU A 206 3.25 -16.15 21.36
CA LEU A 206 2.34 -15.39 22.23
C LEU A 206 1.06 -14.98 21.51
N SER A 207 1.16 -14.54 20.26
CA SER A 207 -0.02 -14.17 19.47
C SER A 207 -0.91 -15.38 19.14
N SER A 208 -0.36 -16.60 19.20
CA SER A 208 -1.05 -17.86 18.89
C SER A 208 -1.78 -18.44 20.10
N ASP A 209 -1.33 -18.13 21.31
CA ASP A 209 -2.06 -18.36 22.56
C ASP A 209 -3.27 -17.41 22.61
N ARG A 210 -4.48 -17.97 22.49
CA ARG A 210 -5.72 -17.16 22.49
C ARG A 210 -6.39 -17.10 23.84
N ASN A 211 -6.10 -18.05 24.70
CA ASN A 211 -6.73 -18.22 26.01
C ASN A 211 -5.84 -17.73 27.15
N GLU A 212 -4.64 -17.24 26.84
CA GLU A 212 -3.67 -16.65 27.77
C GLU A 212 -3.29 -17.60 28.92
N ASP A 213 -3.37 -18.91 28.66
CA ASP A 213 -3.07 -19.93 29.67
C ASP A 213 -1.59 -20.37 29.62
N PHE A 214 -0.80 -19.78 28.72
CA PHE A 214 0.61 -20.08 28.48
C PHE A 214 0.86 -21.57 28.15
N THR A 215 -0.17 -22.27 27.69
CA THR A 215 -0.11 -23.64 27.19
C THR A 215 -0.62 -23.72 25.76
N VAL A 216 0.16 -24.36 24.89
CA VAL A 216 -0.18 -24.44 23.47
C VAL A 216 -1.08 -25.65 23.24
N SER A 217 -2.36 -25.41 22.98
CA SER A 217 -3.28 -26.47 22.57
C SER A 217 -2.94 -26.97 21.15
N LYS A 218 -3.47 -28.14 20.77
CA LYS A 218 -3.25 -28.70 19.41
C LYS A 218 -3.74 -27.73 18.31
N ARG A 219 -4.82 -26.99 18.56
CA ARG A 219 -5.37 -26.04 17.59
C ARG A 219 -4.50 -24.79 17.47
N GLU A 220 -3.95 -24.30 18.58
CA GLU A 220 -3.06 -23.14 18.61
C GLU A 220 -1.70 -23.48 18.00
N PHE A 221 -1.23 -24.71 18.17
CA PHE A 221 -0.04 -25.22 17.52
C PHE A 221 -0.17 -25.24 15.99
N GLU A 222 -1.32 -25.66 15.43
CA GLU A 222 -1.55 -25.59 13.99
C GLU A 222 -1.59 -24.14 13.48
N MET A 223 -2.16 -23.21 14.26
CA MET A 223 -2.13 -21.79 13.90
C MET A 223 -0.72 -21.20 13.98
N LEU A 224 0.06 -21.61 14.97
CA LEU A 224 1.46 -21.23 15.11
C LEU A 224 2.26 -21.70 13.89
N LEU A 225 2.09 -22.96 13.48
CA LEU A 225 2.74 -23.49 12.27
C LEU A 225 2.38 -22.68 11.02
N LEU A 226 1.09 -22.36 10.84
CA LEU A 226 0.64 -21.56 9.70
C LEU A 226 1.24 -20.14 9.72
N ARG A 227 1.36 -19.53 10.90
CA ARG A 227 1.96 -18.21 11.06
C ARG A 227 3.46 -18.22 10.82
N MET A 228 4.16 -19.21 11.37
CA MET A 228 5.59 -19.39 11.13
C MET A 228 5.88 -19.63 9.64
N HIS A 229 5.04 -20.40 8.93
CA HIS A 229 5.20 -20.63 7.49
C HIS A 229 5.01 -19.35 6.67
N ASN A 230 4.15 -18.43 7.13
CA ASN A 230 3.90 -17.16 6.46
C ASN A 230 4.87 -16.06 6.91
N HIS A 231 5.70 -16.30 7.91
CA HIS A 231 6.67 -15.33 8.39
C HIS A 231 7.94 -15.37 7.54
N PRO A 232 8.39 -14.24 6.97
CA PRO A 232 9.62 -14.20 6.18
C PRO A 232 10.82 -14.60 7.04
N GLY A 233 11.74 -15.39 6.46
CA GLY A 233 13.00 -15.79 7.11
C GLY A 233 12.97 -17.15 7.84
N PHE A 234 11.80 -17.73 8.11
CA PHE A 234 11.70 -19.04 8.75
C PHE A 234 11.56 -20.17 7.74
N THR A 235 12.53 -21.09 7.72
CA THR A 235 12.37 -22.42 7.10
C THR A 235 12.43 -23.47 8.20
N PHE A 236 11.38 -24.28 8.31
CA PHE A 236 11.32 -25.38 9.25
C PHE A 236 10.65 -26.59 8.60
N ASP A 237 10.99 -27.78 9.09
CA ASP A 237 10.33 -29.02 8.69
C ASP A 237 9.11 -29.27 9.59
N ASP A 238 7.93 -29.04 9.04
CA ASP A 238 6.62 -29.33 9.65
C ASP A 238 6.57 -30.73 10.28
N ALA A 239 7.12 -31.74 9.60
CA ALA A 239 7.02 -33.12 10.05
C ALA A 239 7.83 -33.34 11.33
N THR A 240 9.07 -32.83 11.37
CA THR A 240 9.94 -32.90 12.54
C THR A 240 9.38 -32.10 13.72
N VAL A 241 8.84 -30.90 13.47
CA VAL A 241 8.28 -30.04 14.52
C VAL A 241 7.02 -30.68 15.12
N ARG A 242 6.13 -31.23 14.28
CA ARG A 242 4.93 -31.97 14.73
C ARG A 242 5.29 -33.22 15.54
N ALA A 243 6.31 -33.98 15.13
CA ALA A 243 6.76 -35.17 15.85
C ALA A 243 7.34 -34.81 17.24
N LYS A 244 8.17 -33.77 17.32
CA LYS A 244 8.73 -33.28 18.59
C LYS A 244 7.65 -32.73 19.52
N PHE A 245 6.66 -32.03 18.99
CA PHE A 245 5.51 -31.54 19.77
C PHE A 245 4.67 -32.68 20.35
N ALA A 246 4.41 -33.74 19.57
CA ALA A 246 3.66 -34.90 20.04
C ALA A 246 4.41 -35.71 21.12
N ALA A 247 5.75 -35.73 21.08
CA ALA A 247 6.60 -36.39 22.06
C ALA A 247 6.78 -35.59 23.37
N CYS A 248 6.47 -34.28 23.35
CA CYS A 248 6.67 -33.41 24.51
C CYS A 248 5.55 -33.61 25.54
N HIS A 249 5.93 -33.90 26.79
CA HIS A 249 4.97 -34.08 27.88
C HIS A 249 4.41 -32.74 28.40
N SER A 250 5.20 -31.67 28.34
CA SER A 250 4.78 -30.32 28.75
C SER A 250 4.49 -29.46 27.52
N LYS A 251 3.22 -29.09 27.33
CA LYS A 251 2.79 -28.19 26.25
C LYS A 251 2.95 -26.71 26.60
N SER A 252 3.91 -26.40 27.47
CA SER A 252 4.16 -25.01 27.87
C SER A 252 4.77 -24.22 26.71
N VAL A 253 4.52 -22.91 26.67
CA VAL A 253 5.14 -21.99 25.70
C VAL A 253 6.67 -22.14 25.66
N ILE A 254 7.32 -22.31 26.81
CA ILE A 254 8.78 -22.48 26.91
C ILE A 254 9.23 -23.77 26.22
N SER A 255 8.52 -24.88 26.45
CA SER A 255 8.85 -26.16 25.81
C SER A 255 8.64 -26.12 24.29
N VAL A 256 7.61 -25.41 23.82
CA VAL A 256 7.37 -25.21 22.38
C VAL A 256 8.46 -24.34 21.75
N MET A 257 8.89 -23.31 22.46
CA MET A 257 9.99 -22.45 22.02
C MET A 257 11.30 -23.23 21.87
N ASP A 258 11.64 -24.12 22.81
CA ASP A 258 12.83 -24.97 22.70
C ASP A 258 12.75 -25.95 21.51
N ILE A 259 11.56 -26.48 21.23
CA ILE A 259 11.32 -27.33 20.06
C ILE A 259 11.51 -26.56 18.76
N CYS A 260 10.94 -25.35 18.68
CA CYS A 260 11.09 -24.46 17.53
C CYS A 260 12.54 -24.02 17.35
N ARG A 261 13.25 -23.66 18.43
CA ARG A 261 14.67 -23.28 18.39
C ARG A 261 15.55 -24.38 17.79
N GLY A 262 15.30 -25.63 18.16
CA GLY A 262 16.03 -26.79 17.62
C GLY A 262 15.57 -27.24 16.23
N ALA A 263 14.62 -26.55 15.61
CA ALA A 263 14.06 -26.88 14.30
C ALA A 263 14.18 -25.73 13.28
N ILE A 264 14.42 -24.49 13.74
CA ILE A 264 14.73 -23.36 12.87
C ILE A 264 16.14 -23.58 12.33
N LEU A 265 16.22 -23.85 11.04
CA LEU A 265 17.47 -23.76 10.30
C LEU A 265 17.64 -22.28 9.91
N PRO A 266 18.78 -21.63 10.23
CA PRO A 266 19.05 -20.31 9.67
C PRO A 266 19.03 -20.45 8.14
N THR A 267 18.17 -19.67 7.50
CA THR A 267 18.09 -19.59 6.05
C THR A 267 19.40 -19.04 5.53
N THR A 268 20.33 -19.92 5.17
CA THR A 268 21.52 -19.57 4.42
C THR A 268 21.18 -19.53 2.95
N GLU A 269 20.31 -18.61 2.55
CA GLU A 269 20.24 -18.19 1.15
C GLU A 269 20.65 -16.71 1.07
N PRO A 270 21.60 -16.37 0.17
CA PRO A 270 22.13 -15.01 0.01
C PRO A 270 21.13 -14.03 -0.62
#